data_AF-A0A3D0G316-F1
#
_entry.id   AF-A0A3D0G316-F1
#
_cell.length_a   1.000
_cell.length_b   1.000
_cell.length_c   1.000
_cell.angle_alpha   90.00
_cell.angle_beta   90.00
_cell.angle_gamma   90.00
#
_symmetry.space_group_name_H-M   'P 1'
#
loop_
_entity.id
_entity.type
_entity.pdbx_description
1 polymer ?
#
loop_
_entity_poly.entity_id
_entity_poly.type
_entity_poly.pdbx_seq_one_letter_code
_entity_poly.pdbx_strand_id
1 'polypeptide(L)'
;MSFARHITRTPRPYDPDPAREIADRYDDLAPELRAVLVGAGGCSPYLKDLMEREEDWLREVLEEEPGVAFASALDLGEASLDVALRRAKRRVALFTGIADLAGVWSLEEVTHALTVFGDFATQKALEHEVGVEIKRGKLPGGDHGDLTQAGGAVAIAMGKMGAFELNYSSDIDLIMLFDDERYEPEDFHEAR
;
A
#
# COMPACT_ATOMS: atom_id res chain seq x y z
N MET A 1 -7.87 -11.42 18.33
CA MET A 1 -6.84 -10.88 19.24
C MET A 1 -6.38 -9.57 18.58
N SER A 2 -5.93 -8.55 19.33
CA SER A 2 -5.78 -7.17 18.82
C SER A 2 -4.33 -6.71 18.70
N PHE A 3 -4.06 -5.69 17.87
CA PHE A 3 -2.74 -5.09 17.62
C PHE A 3 -1.96 -4.77 18.91
N ALA A 4 -2.65 -4.26 19.93
CA ALA A 4 -2.06 -3.80 21.19
C ALA A 4 -1.18 -4.85 21.89
N ARG A 5 -1.52 -6.14 21.78
CA ARG A 5 -0.80 -7.24 22.44
C ARG A 5 0.61 -7.48 21.87
N HIS A 6 0.88 -6.97 20.66
CA HIS A 6 2.13 -7.17 19.94
C HIS A 6 3.10 -5.99 20.14
N ILE A 7 2.67 -4.92 20.82
CA ILE A 7 3.50 -3.73 21.04
C ILE A 7 4.66 -4.10 21.97
N THR A 8 5.88 -3.80 21.53
CA THR A 8 7.10 -4.06 22.31
C THR A 8 7.84 -2.78 22.69
N ARG A 9 7.54 -1.66 22.03
CA ARG A 9 8.16 -0.36 22.29
C ARG A 9 7.21 0.79 21.97
N THR A 10 7.55 1.97 22.46
CA THR A 10 6.77 3.20 22.25
C THR A 10 7.72 4.36 21.95
N PRO A 11 7.52 5.10 20.85
CA PRO A 11 8.31 6.29 20.57
C PRO A 11 8.05 7.39 21.61
N ARG A 12 9.08 8.18 21.91
CA ARG A 12 8.93 9.39 22.72
C ARG A 12 8.65 10.56 21.79
N PRO A 13 7.54 11.31 21.96
CA PRO A 13 7.24 12.43 21.08
C PRO A 13 8.36 13.48 21.15
N TYR A 14 8.83 13.93 19.99
CA TYR A 14 9.80 15.02 19.89
C TYR A 14 9.11 16.38 20.03
N ASP A 15 8.00 16.57 19.31
CA ASP A 15 7.19 17.78 19.33
C ASP A 15 5.93 17.57 20.21
N PRO A 16 5.76 18.31 21.31
CA PRO A 16 4.67 18.12 22.24
C PRO A 16 3.30 18.59 21.72
N ASP A 17 3.26 19.52 20.77
CA ASP A 17 2.01 20.09 20.26
C ASP A 17 1.23 19.09 19.38
N PRO A 18 1.81 18.52 18.29
CA PRO A 18 1.14 17.46 17.53
C PRO A 18 0.89 16.21 18.37
N ALA A 19 1.75 15.92 19.36
CA ALA A 19 1.53 14.82 20.29
C ALA A 19 0.26 15.01 21.12
N ARG A 20 -0.04 16.24 21.58
CA ARG A 20 -1.26 16.55 22.33
C ARG A 20 -2.50 16.43 21.44
N GLU A 21 -2.45 16.92 20.22
CA GLU A 21 -3.57 16.80 19.27
C GLU A 21 -3.93 15.33 19.00
N ILE A 22 -2.92 14.46 18.86
CA ILE A 22 -3.14 13.01 18.71
C ILE A 22 -3.64 12.38 20.01
N ALA A 23 -3.18 12.85 21.17
CA ALA A 23 -3.67 12.34 22.46
C ALA A 23 -5.16 12.63 22.66
N ASP A 24 -5.60 13.85 22.31
CA ASP A 24 -6.99 14.27 22.40
C ASP A 24 -7.86 13.57 21.35
N ARG A 25 -7.32 13.33 20.14
CA ARG A 25 -8.04 12.63 19.08
C ARG A 25 -8.35 11.19 19.46
N TYR A 26 -7.38 10.44 19.97
CA TYR A 26 -7.52 9.01 20.28
C TYR A 26 -7.64 8.73 21.79
N ASP A 27 -8.36 9.59 22.52
CA ASP A 27 -8.47 9.53 23.99
C ASP A 27 -9.21 8.28 24.50
N ASP A 28 -10.11 7.75 23.67
CA ASP A 28 -10.93 6.56 23.84
C ASP A 28 -10.16 5.24 23.64
N LEU A 29 -9.01 5.26 22.96
CA LEU A 29 -8.22 4.05 22.72
C LEU A 29 -7.47 3.58 23.98
N ALA A 30 -7.11 2.29 23.99
CA ALA A 30 -6.31 1.70 25.06
C ALA A 30 -5.00 2.48 25.29
N PRO A 31 -4.54 2.66 26.54
CA PRO A 31 -3.38 3.50 26.85
C PRO A 31 -2.11 3.16 26.07
N GLU A 32 -1.87 1.88 25.80
CA GLU A 32 -0.70 1.38 25.08
C GLU A 32 -0.74 1.79 23.60
N LEU A 33 -1.91 1.69 22.96
CA LEU A 33 -2.13 2.14 21.58
C LEU A 33 -1.98 3.65 21.49
N ARG A 34 -2.66 4.38 22.39
CA ARG A 34 -2.61 5.85 22.43
C ARG A 34 -1.17 6.34 22.62
N ALA A 35 -0.38 5.69 23.48
CA ALA A 35 1.01 6.06 23.70
C ALA A 35 1.86 5.94 22.41
N VAL A 36 1.66 4.88 21.62
CA VAL A 36 2.32 4.72 20.31
C VAL A 36 1.89 5.80 19.35
N LEU A 37 0.59 6.04 19.18
CA LEU A 37 0.07 7.06 18.26
C LEU A 37 0.58 8.45 18.62
N VAL A 38 0.51 8.83 19.90
CA VAL A 38 1.02 10.10 20.42
C VAL A 38 2.51 10.27 20.13
N GLY A 39 3.32 9.26 20.42
CA GLY A 39 4.74 9.31 20.14
C GLY A 39 5.06 9.37 18.64
N ALA A 40 4.31 8.64 17.81
CA ALA A 40 4.47 8.65 16.36
C ALA A 40 4.08 10.01 15.74
N GLY A 41 2.92 10.56 16.13
CA GLY A 41 2.46 11.87 15.69
C GLY A 41 3.35 13.02 16.16
N GLY A 42 3.94 12.90 17.35
CA GLY A 42 4.94 13.84 17.87
C GLY A 42 6.32 13.76 17.20
N CYS A 43 6.60 12.69 16.44
CA CYS A 43 7.89 12.50 15.76
C CYS A 43 7.80 12.63 14.23
N SER A 44 6.60 12.47 13.66
CA SER A 44 6.41 12.43 12.22
C SER A 44 5.17 13.24 11.83
N PRO A 45 5.36 14.47 11.30
CA PRO A 45 4.26 15.25 10.71
C PRO A 45 3.51 14.49 9.61
N TYR A 46 4.23 13.63 8.88
CA TYR A 46 3.63 12.75 7.87
C TYR A 46 2.66 11.74 8.49
N LEU A 47 3.08 11.00 9.53
CA LEU A 47 2.18 10.04 10.19
C LEU A 47 1.00 10.74 10.87
N LYS A 48 1.20 11.94 11.43
CA LYS A 48 0.11 12.75 11.96
C LYS A 48 -0.94 13.06 10.89
N ASP A 49 -0.55 13.60 9.73
CA ASP A 49 -1.49 13.89 8.64
C ASP A 49 -2.22 12.62 8.16
N LEU A 50 -1.52 11.48 8.12
CA LEU A 50 -2.16 10.21 7.78
C LEU A 50 -3.18 9.74 8.83
N MET A 51 -2.86 9.87 10.13
CA MET A 51 -3.80 9.56 11.22
C MET A 51 -5.07 10.40 11.10
N GLU A 52 -4.95 11.69 10.76
CA GLU A 52 -6.10 12.58 10.60
C GLU A 52 -6.96 12.23 9.38
N ARG A 53 -6.34 11.79 8.28
CA ARG A 53 -7.05 11.44 7.04
C ARG A 53 -7.73 10.08 7.09
N GLU A 54 -7.14 9.13 7.80
CA GLU A 54 -7.59 7.74 7.84
C GLU A 54 -8.04 7.34 9.25
N GLU A 55 -8.54 8.30 10.04
CA GLU A 55 -8.87 8.11 11.46
C GLU A 55 -9.80 6.94 11.71
N ASP A 56 -10.97 6.94 11.07
CA ASP A 56 -11.99 5.90 11.25
C ASP A 56 -11.43 4.52 10.94
N TRP A 57 -10.73 4.41 9.81
CA TRP A 57 -10.09 3.17 9.39
C TRP A 57 -9.00 2.73 10.37
N LEU A 58 -8.16 3.65 10.86
CA LEU A 58 -7.10 3.32 11.81
C LEU A 58 -7.68 2.75 13.11
N ARG A 59 -8.77 3.33 13.61
CA ARG A 59 -9.45 2.84 14.84
C ARG A 59 -9.91 1.40 14.68
N GLU A 60 -10.59 1.11 13.56
CA GLU A 60 -11.09 -0.24 13.26
C GLU A 60 -9.94 -1.25 13.17
N VAL A 61 -8.87 -0.94 12.43
CA VAL A 61 -7.80 -1.92 12.19
C VAL A 61 -6.88 -2.15 13.40
N LEU A 62 -6.82 -1.23 14.37
CA LEU A 62 -6.06 -1.44 15.60
C LEU A 62 -6.72 -2.45 16.55
N GLU A 63 -8.00 -2.78 16.34
CA GLU A 63 -8.68 -3.86 17.06
C GLU A 63 -8.35 -5.25 16.50
N GLU A 64 -7.82 -5.30 15.28
CA GLU A 64 -7.55 -6.52 14.53
C GLU A 64 -6.11 -7.05 14.70
N GLU A 65 -5.88 -8.26 14.19
CA GLU A 65 -4.52 -8.80 14.06
C GLU A 65 -3.73 -8.05 12.99
N PRO A 66 -2.40 -7.85 13.16
CA PRO A 66 -1.62 -7.03 12.23
C PRO A 66 -1.71 -7.45 10.75
N GLY A 67 -1.79 -8.76 10.48
CA GLY A 67 -1.96 -9.25 9.10
C GLY A 67 -3.34 -8.94 8.50
N VAL A 68 -4.39 -8.97 9.32
CA VAL A 68 -5.77 -8.62 8.91
C VAL A 68 -5.88 -7.12 8.67
N ALA A 69 -5.34 -6.33 9.60
CA ALA A 69 -5.23 -4.88 9.49
C ALA A 69 -4.54 -4.46 8.18
N PHE A 70 -3.37 -5.05 7.89
CA PHE A 70 -2.65 -4.78 6.64
C PHE A 70 -3.43 -5.18 5.39
N ALA A 71 -4.07 -6.36 5.39
CA ALA A 71 -4.88 -6.78 4.25
C ALA A 71 -6.02 -5.79 3.95
N SER A 72 -6.66 -5.22 4.98
CA SER A 72 -7.69 -4.18 4.79
C SER A 72 -7.15 -2.88 4.18
N ALA A 73 -5.86 -2.57 4.33
CA ALA A 73 -5.24 -1.42 3.69
C ALA A 73 -5.18 -1.57 2.16
N LEU A 74 -5.17 -2.80 1.67
CA LEU A 74 -5.15 -3.15 0.25
C LEU A 74 -6.55 -3.23 -0.38
N ASP A 75 -7.61 -3.08 0.41
CA ASP A 75 -8.98 -3.05 -0.10
C ASP A 75 -9.24 -1.75 -0.88
N LEU A 76 -9.46 -1.91 -2.18
CA LEU A 76 -9.73 -0.81 -3.11
C LEU A 76 -11.17 -0.32 -3.05
N GLY A 77 -12.11 -1.12 -2.52
CA GLY A 77 -13.54 -0.82 -2.55
C GLY A 77 -14.06 -0.52 -3.96
N GLU A 78 -15.04 0.37 -4.05
CA GLU A 78 -15.75 0.68 -5.32
C GLU A 78 -15.29 2.00 -5.99
N ALA A 79 -14.31 2.69 -5.41
CA ALA A 79 -13.80 3.95 -5.97
C ALA A 79 -13.05 3.72 -7.29
N SER A 80 -12.82 4.79 -8.06
CA SER A 80 -11.91 4.72 -9.20
C SER A 80 -10.52 4.29 -8.76
N LEU A 81 -9.84 3.51 -9.61
CA LEU A 81 -8.58 2.85 -9.23
C LEU A 81 -7.52 3.85 -8.76
N ASP A 82 -7.42 5.02 -9.38
CA ASP A 82 -6.47 6.06 -9.03
C ASP A 82 -6.71 6.61 -7.61
N VAL A 83 -7.96 6.83 -7.23
CA VAL A 83 -8.35 7.28 -5.89
C VAL A 83 -8.12 6.16 -4.88
N ALA A 84 -8.53 4.93 -5.24
CA ALA A 84 -8.40 3.75 -4.38
C ALA A 84 -6.92 3.43 -4.06
N LEU A 85 -6.03 3.42 -5.06
CA LEU A 85 -4.60 3.17 -4.85
C LEU A 85 -3.93 4.27 -4.02
N ARG A 86 -4.35 5.54 -4.15
CA ARG A 86 -3.85 6.63 -3.29
C ARG A 86 -4.28 6.46 -1.84
N ARG A 87 -5.51 5.99 -1.60
CA ARG A 87 -5.99 5.64 -0.25
C ARG A 87 -5.20 4.45 0.30
N ALA A 88 -5.05 3.38 -0.48
CA ALA A 88 -4.28 2.20 -0.08
C ALA A 88 -2.83 2.58 0.26
N LYS A 89 -2.16 3.42 -0.55
CA LYS A 89 -0.81 3.93 -0.26
C LYS A 89 -0.72 4.63 1.10
N ARG A 90 -1.67 5.51 1.41
CA ARG A 90 -1.71 6.22 2.71
C ARG A 90 -1.91 5.24 3.87
N ARG A 91 -2.88 4.33 3.74
CA ARG A 91 -3.19 3.31 4.76
C ARG A 91 -2.04 2.36 5.02
N VAL A 92 -1.40 1.86 3.95
CA VAL A 92 -0.20 1.02 4.03
C VAL A 92 0.92 1.77 4.75
N ALA A 93 1.25 3.00 4.33
CA ALA A 93 2.32 3.78 4.94
C ALA A 93 2.04 4.14 6.41
N LEU A 94 0.78 4.45 6.74
CA LEU A 94 0.36 4.70 8.11
C LEU A 94 0.55 3.45 8.96
N PHE A 95 -0.05 2.33 8.55
CA PHE A 95 -0.05 1.11 9.34
C PHE A 95 1.36 0.53 9.50
N THR A 96 2.15 0.45 8.42
CA THR A 96 3.54 -0.04 8.51
C THR A 96 4.39 0.87 9.38
N GLY A 97 4.20 2.19 9.32
CA GLY A 97 4.87 3.16 10.18
C GLY A 97 4.54 2.99 11.66
N ILE A 98 3.27 2.74 11.99
CA ILE A 98 2.85 2.45 13.37
C ILE A 98 3.38 1.09 13.84
N ALA A 99 3.31 0.06 13.00
CA ALA A 99 3.82 -1.27 13.32
C ALA A 99 5.34 -1.26 13.57
N ASP A 100 6.10 -0.53 12.77
CA ASP A 100 7.54 -0.31 12.96
C ASP A 100 7.81 0.39 14.30
N LEU A 101 7.22 1.58 14.51
CA LEU A 101 7.48 2.38 15.70
C LEU A 101 7.02 1.71 16.99
N ALA A 102 5.97 0.87 16.94
CA ALA A 102 5.50 0.05 18.05
C ALA A 102 6.37 -1.20 18.31
N GLY A 103 7.27 -1.54 17.38
CA GLY A 103 8.05 -2.78 17.39
C GLY A 103 7.17 -4.02 17.24
N VAL A 104 6.04 -3.88 16.55
CA VAL A 104 5.15 -4.99 16.17
C VAL A 104 5.75 -5.74 14.98
N TRP A 105 6.38 -5.02 14.06
CA TRP A 105 7.05 -5.58 12.88
C TRP A 105 8.55 -5.30 12.90
N SER A 106 9.33 -6.26 12.40
CA SER A 106 10.74 -6.07 12.07
C SER A 106 10.91 -5.17 10.86
N LEU A 107 12.14 -4.72 10.62
CA LEU A 107 12.46 -3.93 9.42
C LEU A 107 12.13 -4.72 8.14
N GLU A 108 12.46 -6.00 8.11
CA GLU A 108 12.19 -6.90 6.98
C GLU A 108 10.69 -7.06 6.73
N GLU A 109 9.88 -7.20 7.78
CA GLU A 109 8.41 -7.25 7.65
C GLU A 109 7.85 -5.95 7.09
N VAL A 110 8.37 -4.80 7.52
CA VAL A 110 7.96 -3.48 7.03
C VAL A 110 8.32 -3.31 5.55
N THR A 111 9.55 -3.60 5.15
CA THR A 111 9.97 -3.46 3.74
C THR A 111 9.28 -4.47 2.83
N HIS A 112 9.02 -5.67 3.33
CA HIS A 112 8.23 -6.67 2.62
C HIS A 112 6.79 -6.19 2.41
N ALA A 113 6.11 -5.67 3.44
CA ALA A 113 4.76 -5.12 3.32
C ALA A 113 4.69 -3.95 2.32
N LEU A 114 5.69 -3.05 2.33
CA LEU A 114 5.80 -1.98 1.33
C LEU A 114 6.00 -2.54 -0.08
N THR A 115 6.79 -3.60 -0.24
CA THR A 115 6.99 -4.30 -1.53
C THR A 115 5.72 -4.96 -2.02
N VAL A 116 4.99 -5.66 -1.14
CA VAL A 116 3.69 -6.28 -1.46
C VAL A 116 2.71 -5.23 -1.95
N PHE A 117 2.66 -4.05 -1.35
CA PHE A 117 1.83 -2.96 -1.85
C PHE A 117 2.30 -2.46 -3.23
N GLY A 118 3.61 -2.31 -3.44
CA GLY A 118 4.17 -1.92 -4.75
C GLY A 118 3.79 -2.90 -5.87
N ASP A 119 3.87 -4.19 -5.59
CA ASP A 119 3.49 -5.27 -6.51
C ASP A 119 2.00 -5.25 -6.81
N PHE A 120 1.18 -5.22 -5.75
CA PHE A 120 -0.28 -5.12 -5.86
C PHE A 120 -0.72 -3.90 -6.68
N ALA A 121 -0.16 -2.72 -6.41
CA ALA A 121 -0.50 -1.49 -7.12
C ALA A 121 -0.09 -1.56 -8.60
N THR A 122 1.08 -2.12 -8.89
CA THR A 122 1.58 -2.31 -10.26
C THR A 122 0.66 -3.25 -11.04
N GLN A 123 0.34 -4.41 -10.47
CA GLN A 123 -0.56 -5.38 -11.08
C GLN A 123 -1.93 -4.75 -11.35
N LYS A 124 -2.53 -4.06 -10.37
CA LYS A 124 -3.86 -3.45 -10.55
C LYS A 124 -3.87 -2.34 -11.58
N ALA A 125 -2.81 -1.54 -11.65
CA ALA A 125 -2.66 -0.52 -12.69
C ALA A 125 -2.55 -1.17 -14.08
N LEU A 126 -1.74 -2.22 -14.21
CA LEU A 126 -1.53 -2.93 -15.47
C LEU A 126 -2.83 -3.57 -15.99
N GLU A 127 -3.53 -4.32 -15.12
CA GLU A 127 -4.84 -4.92 -15.43
C GLU A 127 -5.86 -3.86 -15.90
N HIS A 128 -5.88 -2.70 -15.24
CA HIS A 128 -6.82 -1.63 -15.54
C HIS A 128 -6.53 -0.97 -16.88
N GLU A 129 -5.29 -0.52 -17.11
CA GLU A 129 -4.93 0.21 -18.32
C GLU A 129 -5.03 -0.68 -19.55
N VAL A 130 -4.61 -1.95 -19.46
CA VAL A 130 -4.81 -2.92 -20.55
C VAL A 130 -6.31 -3.14 -20.81
N GLY A 131 -7.12 -3.28 -19.75
CA GLY A 131 -8.56 -3.39 -19.88
C GLY A 131 -9.22 -2.16 -20.52
N VAL A 132 -8.68 -0.96 -20.31
CA VAL A 132 -9.12 0.27 -20.98
C VAL A 132 -8.81 0.21 -22.48
N GLU A 133 -7.60 -0.18 -22.87
CA GLU A 133 -7.22 -0.24 -24.29
C GLU A 133 -7.96 -1.35 -25.06
N ILE A 134 -8.25 -2.50 -24.41
CA ILE A 134 -9.13 -3.54 -24.97
C ILE A 134 -10.53 -2.98 -25.23
N LYS A 135 -11.14 -2.28 -24.26
CA LYS A 135 -12.48 -1.68 -24.43
C LYS A 135 -12.53 -0.63 -25.54
N ARG A 136 -11.40 0.02 -25.83
CA ARG A 136 -11.27 0.99 -26.93
C ARG A 136 -11.05 0.32 -28.28
N GLY A 137 -10.87 -1.00 -28.32
CA GLY A 137 -10.55 -1.77 -29.53
C GLY A 137 -9.16 -1.45 -30.08
N LYS A 138 -8.24 -1.03 -29.20
CA LYS A 138 -6.87 -0.63 -29.57
C LYS A 138 -5.82 -1.69 -29.30
N LEU A 139 -6.19 -2.73 -28.55
CA LEU A 139 -5.35 -3.91 -28.42
C LEU A 139 -5.81 -4.93 -29.47
N PRO A 140 -4.93 -5.34 -30.40
CA PRO A 140 -5.24 -6.36 -31.41
C PRO A 140 -5.70 -7.65 -30.73
N GLY A 141 -6.63 -8.37 -31.37
CA GLY A 141 -7.12 -9.64 -30.82
C GLY A 141 -7.98 -9.50 -29.54
N GLY A 142 -8.86 -8.49 -29.48
CA GLY A 142 -9.65 -8.02 -28.32
C GLY A 142 -10.56 -8.99 -27.54
N ASP A 143 -10.32 -10.31 -27.61
CA ASP A 143 -10.90 -11.37 -26.78
C ASP A 143 -9.82 -12.33 -26.21
N HIS A 144 -8.55 -11.91 -26.17
CA HIS A 144 -7.46 -12.72 -25.61
C HIS A 144 -7.54 -12.77 -24.07
N GLY A 145 -8.43 -13.62 -23.58
CA GLY A 145 -8.28 -14.45 -22.38
C GLY A 145 -7.79 -13.74 -21.12
N ASP A 146 -8.75 -13.51 -20.22
CA ASP A 146 -8.58 -13.12 -18.82
C ASP A 146 -7.77 -11.83 -18.58
N LEU A 147 -8.47 -10.73 -18.24
CA LEU A 147 -7.86 -9.47 -17.81
C LEU A 147 -6.81 -9.66 -16.70
N THR A 148 -6.88 -10.76 -15.94
CA THR A 148 -5.86 -11.13 -14.95
C THR A 148 -4.46 -11.34 -15.54
N GLN A 149 -4.34 -11.61 -16.84
CA GLN A 149 -3.07 -11.73 -17.54
C GLN A 149 -2.65 -10.46 -18.28
N ALA A 150 -3.42 -9.38 -18.14
CA ALA A 150 -3.13 -8.07 -18.73
C ALA A 150 -2.69 -8.13 -20.21
N GLY A 151 -3.36 -8.94 -21.03
CA GLY A 151 -3.05 -9.04 -22.46
C GLY A 151 -1.63 -9.56 -22.76
N GLY A 152 -1.03 -10.32 -21.84
CA GLY A 152 0.35 -10.79 -21.96
C GLY A 152 1.40 -9.74 -21.56
N ALA A 153 0.99 -8.56 -21.07
CA ALA A 153 1.92 -7.58 -20.51
C ALA A 153 2.51 -8.08 -19.19
N VAL A 154 3.82 -7.87 -19.02
CA VAL A 154 4.58 -8.29 -17.85
C VAL A 154 5.41 -7.12 -17.34
N ALA A 155 5.32 -6.83 -16.05
CA ALA A 155 6.19 -5.88 -15.37
C ALA A 155 7.23 -6.64 -14.54
N ILE A 156 8.52 -6.47 -14.83
CA ILE A 156 9.61 -7.01 -14.03
C ILE A 156 10.10 -5.92 -13.08
N ALA A 157 9.90 -6.17 -11.78
CA ALA A 157 10.40 -5.30 -10.73
C ALA A 157 11.93 -5.38 -10.62
N MET A 158 12.58 -4.21 -10.68
CA MET A 158 14.02 -4.04 -10.52
C MET A 158 14.33 -3.33 -9.21
N GLY A 159 15.63 -3.14 -8.95
CA GLY A 159 16.10 -2.38 -7.79
C GLY A 159 15.56 -2.92 -6.46
N LYS A 160 15.12 -2.00 -5.59
CA LYS A 160 14.63 -2.33 -4.24
C LYS A 160 13.35 -3.16 -4.25
N MET A 161 12.48 -2.93 -5.22
CA MET A 161 11.25 -3.72 -5.34
C MET A 161 11.57 -5.17 -5.70
N GLY A 162 12.43 -5.38 -6.70
CA GLY A 162 12.90 -6.72 -7.07
C GLY A 162 13.70 -7.43 -5.97
N ALA A 163 14.30 -6.67 -5.05
CA ALA A 163 15.02 -7.17 -3.89
C ALA A 163 14.18 -7.27 -2.59
N PHE A 164 12.87 -7.01 -2.64
CA PHE A 164 11.95 -7.07 -1.49
C PHE A 164 12.31 -6.12 -0.33
N GLU A 165 12.92 -4.99 -0.66
CA GLU A 165 13.42 -3.99 0.31
C GLU A 165 12.91 -2.57 0.01
N LEU A 166 11.67 -2.43 -0.49
CA LEU A 166 11.06 -1.10 -0.67
C LEU A 166 11.01 -0.33 0.66
N ASN A 167 11.22 0.98 0.57
CA ASN A 167 11.06 1.90 1.68
C ASN A 167 9.93 2.92 1.38
N TYR A 168 9.56 3.72 2.38
CA TYR A 168 8.41 4.63 2.32
C TYR A 168 8.42 5.65 1.16
N SER A 169 9.61 5.98 0.65
CA SER A 169 9.80 6.99 -0.40
C SER A 169 10.53 6.43 -1.62
N SER A 170 10.60 5.11 -1.77
CA SER A 170 11.23 4.48 -2.93
C SER A 170 10.39 4.70 -4.19
N ASP A 171 11.08 4.95 -5.30
CA ASP A 171 10.51 4.74 -6.62
C ASP A 171 10.42 3.23 -6.92
N ILE A 172 9.54 2.87 -7.86
CA ILE A 172 9.47 1.51 -8.42
C ILE A 172 10.11 1.50 -9.81
N ASP A 173 11.15 0.68 -9.97
CA ASP A 173 11.86 0.51 -11.23
C ASP A 173 11.28 -0.70 -11.95
N LEU A 174 10.65 -0.49 -13.10
CA LEU A 174 9.97 -1.56 -13.85
C LEU A 174 10.56 -1.71 -15.26
N ILE A 175 10.80 -2.94 -15.69
CA ILE A 175 10.99 -3.29 -17.09
C ILE A 175 9.68 -3.89 -17.60
N MET A 176 9.09 -3.25 -18.61
CA MET A 176 7.85 -3.72 -19.23
C MET A 176 8.17 -4.62 -20.42
N LEU A 177 7.58 -5.81 -20.44
CA LEU A 177 7.62 -6.78 -21.53
C LEU A 177 6.19 -7.13 -21.94
N PHE A 178 6.05 -7.79 -23.09
CA PHE A 178 4.80 -8.42 -23.47
C PHE A 178 5.08 -9.75 -24.19
N ASP A 179 4.12 -10.67 -24.11
CA ASP A 179 4.12 -11.96 -24.79
C ASP A 179 3.68 -11.75 -26.26
N ASP A 180 4.65 -11.74 -27.18
CA ASP A 180 4.41 -11.51 -28.61
C ASP A 180 3.76 -12.71 -29.30
N GLU A 181 3.89 -13.93 -28.78
CA GLU A 181 3.21 -15.13 -29.30
C GLU A 181 1.68 -15.05 -29.20
N ARG A 182 1.14 -14.08 -28.45
CA ARG A 182 -0.31 -13.81 -28.36
C ARG A 182 -0.85 -12.97 -29.50
N TYR A 183 0.01 -12.39 -30.31
CA TYR A 183 -0.38 -11.48 -31.37
C TYR A 183 0.05 -12.05 -32.72
N GLU A 184 -0.65 -11.66 -33.78
CA GLU A 184 -0.15 -11.95 -35.13
C GLU A 184 1.07 -11.07 -35.42
N PRO A 185 2.08 -11.54 -36.18
CA PRO A 185 3.31 -10.77 -36.45
C PRO A 185 3.07 -9.37 -37.06
N GLU A 186 1.98 -9.20 -37.78
CA GLU A 186 1.57 -7.93 -38.40
C GLU A 186 1.05 -6.91 -37.37
N ASP A 187 0.56 -7.40 -36.21
CA ASP A 187 -0.06 -6.61 -35.15
C ASP A 187 0.93 -6.24 -34.02
N PHE A 188 2.16 -6.77 -34.04
CA PHE A 188 3.18 -6.57 -32.99
C PHE A 188 3.46 -5.11 -32.68
N HIS A 189 3.46 -4.24 -33.69
CA HIS A 189 3.73 -2.82 -33.52
C HIS A 189 2.56 -2.05 -32.90
N GLU A 190 1.33 -2.56 -33.02
CA GLU A 190 0.15 -1.96 -32.42
C GLU A 190 -0.06 -2.48 -30.98
N ALA A 191 0.31 -3.73 -30.71
CA ALA A 191 0.27 -4.32 -29.38
C ALA A 191 1.36 -3.79 -28.42
N ARG A 192 2.50 -3.34 -28.94
CA ARG A 192 3.65 -2.80 -28.18
C ARG A 192 3.47 -1.34 -27.77
#